data_AF-A0A2D6P7V3-F1
#
_entry.id   AF-A0A2D6P7V3-F1
#
_cell.length_a   1.000
_cell.length_b   1.000
_cell.length_c   1.000
_cell.angle_alpha   90.00
_cell.angle_beta   90.00
_cell.angle_gamma   90.00
#
_symmetry.space_group_name_H-M   'P 1'
#
loop_
_entity.id
_entity.type
_entity.pdbx_description
1 polymer ?
#
loop_
_entity_poly.entity_id
_entity_poly.type
_entity_poly.pdbx_seq_one_letter_code
_entity_poly.pdbx_strand_id
1 'polypeptide(L)' 'MTDNIIDRDELQDNLINQILDDMDIKTMMAILYDNMDESYDKYSVDELIEEVKEYYPHLLED' A
#
# COMPACT_ATOMS: atom_id res chain seq x y z
N MET A 1 -25.72 -34.94 -1.93
CA MET A 1 -24.76 -34.04 -1.25
C MET A 1 -24.43 -32.98 -2.27
N THR A 2 -24.79 -31.73 -2.00
CA THR A 2 -24.51 -30.63 -2.92
C THR A 2 -23.11 -30.15 -2.57
N ASP A 3 -22.16 -30.34 -3.49
CA ASP A 3 -20.85 -29.73 -3.33
C ASP A 3 -21.04 -28.21 -3.37
N ASN A 4 -20.70 -27.53 -2.27
CA ASN A 4 -20.54 -26.09 -2.27
C ASN A 4 -19.26 -25.78 -3.05
N ILE A 5 -19.39 -25.61 -4.36
CA ILE A 5 -18.33 -25.05 -5.19
C ILE A 5 -18.21 -23.58 -4.77
N ILE A 6 -17.19 -23.27 -3.99
CA ILE A 6 -16.85 -21.90 -3.61
C ILE A 6 -15.92 -21.36 -4.69
N ASP A 7 -16.26 -20.20 -5.25
CA ASP A 7 -15.35 -19.45 -6.10
C ASP A 7 -14.21 -18.90 -5.23
N ARG A 8 -12.99 -19.38 -5.51
CA ARG A 8 -11.80 -19.02 -4.73
C ARG A 8 -11.50 -17.52 -4.85
N ASP A 9 -11.70 -16.93 -6.02
CA ASP A 9 -11.33 -15.55 -6.28
C ASP A 9 -12.34 -14.61 -5.63
N GLU A 10 -13.63 -14.96 -5.68
CA GLU A 10 -14.69 -14.26 -4.94
C GLU A 10 -14.46 -14.34 -3.41
N LEU A 11 -14.10 -15.52 -2.91
CA LEU A 11 -13.80 -15.69 -1.49
C LEU A 11 -12.61 -14.84 -1.04
N GLN A 12 -11.56 -14.79 -1.86
CA GLN A 12 -10.37 -14.00 -1.56
C GLN A 12 -10.68 -12.51 -1.55
N ASP A 13 -11.42 -12.01 -2.53
CA ASP A 13 -11.81 -10.59 -2.60
C ASP A 13 -12.67 -10.19 -1.40
N ASN A 14 -13.69 -10.99 -1.08
CA ASN A 14 -14.54 -10.76 0.09
C ASN A 14 -13.75 -10.73 1.41
N LEU A 15 -12.78 -11.64 1.57
CA LEU A 15 -11.93 -11.69 2.76
C LEU A 15 -11.05 -10.43 2.87
N ILE A 16 -10.42 -10.00 1.77
CA ILE A 16 -9.59 -8.80 1.75
C ILE A 16 -10.42 -7.57 2.12
N ASN A 17 -11.60 -7.39 1.51
CA ASN A 17 -12.47 -6.26 1.79
C ASN A 17 -12.91 -6.23 3.26
N GLN A 18 -13.29 -7.37 3.85
CA GLN A 18 -13.64 -7.43 5.27
C GLN A 18 -12.48 -7.02 6.18
N ILE A 19 -11.25 -7.47 5.88
CA ILE A 19 -10.06 -7.09 6.65
C ILE A 19 -9.80 -5.59 6.55
N LEU A 20 -9.95 -5.00 5.35
CA LEU A 20 -9.79 -3.56 5.15
C LEU A 20 -10.83 -2.75 5.93
N ASP A 21 -12.10 -3.18 5.89
CA ASP A 21 -13.21 -2.52 6.61
C ASP A 21 -13.04 -2.57 8.13
N ASP A 22 -12.44 -3.64 8.66
CA ASP A 22 -12.18 -3.80 10.08
C ASP A 22 -10.95 -3.01 10.57
N MET A 23 -10.09 -2.54 9.66
CA MET A 23 -8.90 -1.76 10.02
C MET A 23 -9.20 -0.27 10.22
N ASP A 24 -8.65 0.31 11.28
CA ASP A 24 -8.68 1.76 11.44
C ASP A 24 -7.70 2.43 10.45
N ILE A 25 -7.99 3.70 10.13
CA ILE A 25 -7.23 4.47 9.14
C ILE A 25 -5.75 4.59 9.51
N LYS A 26 -5.38 4.67 10.79
CA LYS A 26 -3.96 4.78 11.19
C LYS A 26 -3.22 3.48 10.94
N THR A 27 -3.86 2.34 11.21
CA THR A 27 -3.31 1.02 10.91
C THR A 27 -3.12 0.86 9.40
N MET A 28 -4.11 1.24 8.59
CA MET A 28 -3.98 1.23 7.14
C MET A 28 -2.83 2.12 6.65
N MET A 29 -2.69 3.32 7.24
CA MET A 29 -1.61 4.25 6.86
C MET A 29 -0.23 3.74 7.24
N ALA A 30 -0.10 3.06 8.39
CA ALA A 30 1.15 2.43 8.80
C ALA A 30 1.58 1.34 7.81
N ILE A 31 0.65 0.46 7.42
CA ILE A 31 0.93 -0.59 6.43
C ILE A 31 1.33 0.03 5.08
N LEU A 32 0.62 1.08 4.64
CA LEU A 32 0.95 1.77 3.39
C LEU A 32 2.33 2.42 3.47
N TYR A 33 2.67 3.07 4.60
CA TYR A 33 3.99 3.64 4.82
C TYR A 33 5.07 2.56 4.72
N ASP A 34 4.92 1.43 5.42
CA ASP A 34 5.89 0.33 5.40
C ASP A 34 6.12 -0.21 3.98
N ASN A 35 5.06 -0.32 3.17
CA ASN A 35 5.18 -0.73 1.76
C ASN A 35 5.91 0.30 0.89
N MET A 36 5.68 1.59 1.15
CA MET A 36 6.37 2.67 0.43
C MET A 36 7.84 2.76 0.86
N ASP A 37 8.13 2.63 2.15
CA ASP A 37 9.48 2.63 2.71
C ASP A 37 10.32 1.48 2.12
N GLU A 38 9.78 0.25 2.06
CA GLU A 38 10.47 -0.88 1.41
C GLU A 38 10.75 -0.65 -0.09
N SER A 39 9.86 0.09 -0.76
CA SER A 39 10.03 0.42 -2.17
C SER A 39 11.12 1.46 -2.38
N TYR A 40 11.11 2.51 -1.56
CA TYR A 40 12.07 3.62 -1.62
C TYR A 40 13.43 3.30 -0.99
N ASP A 41 13.53 2.28 -0.13
CA ASP A 41 14.80 1.78 0.41
C ASP A 41 15.76 1.29 -0.71
N LYS A 42 15.20 0.95 -1.87
CA LYS A 42 15.97 0.52 -3.05
C LYS A 42 16.54 1.70 -3.86
N TYR A 43 16.10 2.92 -3.58
CA TYR A 43 16.46 4.11 -4.34
C TYR A 43 17.70 4.74 -3.73
N SER A 44 18.59 5.22 -4.60
CA SER A 44 19.67 6.11 -4.19
C SER A 44 19.13 7.49 -3.81
N VAL A 45 19.94 8.25 -3.06
CA VAL A 45 19.60 9.63 -2.68
C VAL A 45 19.33 10.51 -3.91
N ASP A 46 20.08 10.33 -5.00
CA ASP A 46 19.90 11.11 -6.23
C ASP A 46 18.56 10.79 -6.89
N GLU A 47 18.15 9.52 -6.94
CA GLU A 47 16.84 9.09 -7.46
C GLU A 47 15.69 9.63 -6.60
N LEU A 48 15.83 9.63 -5.27
CA LEU A 48 14.83 10.24 -4.38
C LEU A 48 14.73 11.76 -4.60
N ILE A 49 15.86 12.45 -4.79
CA ILE A 49 15.87 13.89 -5.07
C ILE A 49 15.20 14.18 -6.42
N GLU A 50 15.38 13.33 -7.43
CA GLU A 50 14.71 13.48 -8.72
C GLU A 50 13.18 13.35 -8.59
N GLU A 51 12.68 12.34 -7.87
CA GLU A 51 11.23 12.21 -7.61
C GLU A 51 10.68 13.40 -6.83
N VAL A 52 11.40 13.85 -5.80
CA VAL A 52 10.97 15.02 -5.01
C VAL A 52 10.93 16.27 -5.89
N LYS A 53 11.92 16.50 -6.76
CA LYS A 53 11.91 17.63 -7.69
C LYS A 53 10.76 17.58 -8.68
N GLU A 54 10.36 16.39 -9.13
CA GLU A 54 9.28 16.22 -10.10
C GLU A 54 7.90 16.41 -9.47
N TYR A 55 7.65 15.79 -8.32
CA TYR A 55 6.30 15.69 -7.74
C TYR A 55 6.08 16.61 -6.54
N TYR A 56 7.10 16.84 -5.71
CA TYR A 56 6.98 17.54 -4.42
C TYR A 56 8.14 18.51 -4.16
N PRO A 57 8.43 19.46 -5.08
CA PRO A 57 9.64 20.28 -5.02
C PRO A 57 9.75 21.11 -3.74
N HIS A 58 8.62 21.47 -3.14
CA HIS A 58 8.52 22.19 -1.86
C HIS A 58 9.18 21.45 -0.68
N LEU A 59 9.42 20.14 -0.76
CA LEU A 59 10.14 19.39 0.28
C LEU A 59 11.65 19.70 0.32
N LEU A 60 12.18 20.34 -0.73
CA LEU A 60 13.57 20.81 -0.80
C LEU A 60 13.67 22.32 -0.54
N GLU A 61 12.56 22.98 -0.22
CA GLU A 61 12.52 24.39 0.14
C GLU A 61 12.59 24.52 1.67
N ASP A 62 13.61 25.23 2.16
CA ASP A 62 13.83 25.54 3.60
C ASP A 62 12.79 26.54 4.14
#